data_AF-A0A8T5E9I9-F1
#
_entry.id   AF-A0A8T5E9I9-F1
#
_cell.length_a   1.000
_cell.length_b   1.000
_cell.length_c   1.000
_cell.angle_alpha   90.00
_cell.angle_beta   90.00
_cell.angle_gamma   90.00
#
_symmetry.space_group_name_H-M   'P 1'
#
loop_
_entity.id
_entity.type
_entity.pdbx_description
1 polymer ?
#
loop_
_entity_poly.entity_id
_entity_poly.type
_entity_poly.pdbx_seq_one_letter_code
_entity_poly.pdbx_strand_id
1 'polypeptide(L)'
;MTRLFCKIEAIMRDKRSKLQIYFDVISAILIEKQDNEEISKTRLQHKSNTSYDKLLKYLDEMNQKGLIKMENEIDTTELGTKFHQDYSSVNDLINEITQRLA
;
A
#
# COMPACT_ATOMS: atom_id res chain seq x y z
N MET A 1 11.94 -5.89 -29.95
CA MET A 1 11.04 -6.44 -28.90
C MET A 1 11.62 -6.35 -27.48
N THR A 2 12.67 -5.56 -27.20
CA THR A 2 13.42 -5.70 -25.93
C THR A 2 13.56 -4.43 -25.09
N ARG A 3 13.49 -3.22 -25.68
CA ARG A 3 13.71 -1.98 -24.90
C ARG A 3 12.48 -1.45 -24.16
N LEU A 4 11.27 -1.65 -24.69
CA LEU A 4 10.05 -1.12 -24.05
C LEU A 4 9.63 -1.99 -22.85
N PHE A 5 9.67 -3.31 -23.01
CA PHE A 5 9.34 -4.28 -21.96
C PHE A 5 10.28 -4.18 -20.76
N CYS A 6 11.60 -4.15 -21.01
CA CYS A 6 12.62 -3.99 -19.97
C CYS A 6 12.54 -2.62 -19.26
N LYS A 7 12.06 -1.58 -19.96
CA LYS A 7 11.90 -0.23 -19.37
C LYS A 7 10.64 -0.13 -18.51
N ILE A 8 9.55 -0.82 -18.86
CA ILE A 8 8.34 -0.92 -18.01
C ILE A 8 8.65 -1.73 -16.75
N GLU A 9 9.34 -2.88 -16.87
CA GLU A 9 9.80 -3.65 -15.71
C GLU A 9 10.76 -2.85 -14.82
N ALA A 10 11.70 -2.09 -15.41
CA ALA A 10 12.59 -1.22 -14.64
C ALA A 10 11.83 -0.09 -13.95
N ILE A 11 10.87 0.57 -14.62
CA ILE A 11 10.01 1.60 -13.99
C ILE A 11 9.23 1.03 -12.80
N MET A 12 8.80 -0.24 -12.86
CA MET A 12 8.11 -0.91 -11.77
C MET A 12 9.04 -1.45 -10.66
N ARG A 13 10.31 -1.75 -10.97
CA ARG A 13 11.28 -2.33 -10.02
C ARG A 13 12.20 -1.32 -9.33
N ASP A 14 12.41 -0.12 -9.88
CA ASP A 14 13.57 0.70 -9.50
C ASP A 14 13.41 1.51 -8.19
N LYS A 15 12.19 1.65 -7.65
CA LYS A 15 11.91 2.14 -6.27
C LYS A 15 10.42 1.96 -5.94
N ARG A 16 10.09 1.51 -4.72
CA ARG A 16 8.70 1.57 -4.22
C ARG A 16 8.22 3.01 -4.24
N SER A 17 7.13 3.25 -4.96
CA SER A 17 6.51 4.58 -5.03
C SER A 17 5.80 4.91 -3.71
N LYS A 18 5.55 6.19 -3.46
CA LYS A 18 4.78 6.63 -2.28
C LYS A 18 3.38 6.03 -2.23
N LEU A 19 2.73 5.85 -3.39
CA LEU A 19 1.41 5.22 -3.49
C LEU A 19 1.47 3.74 -3.13
N GLN A 20 2.51 3.03 -3.57
CA GLN A 20 2.72 1.63 -3.21
C GLN A 20 2.93 1.46 -1.70
N ILE A 21 3.64 2.39 -1.06
CA ILE A 21 3.80 2.39 0.41
C ILE A 21 2.45 2.60 1.11
N TYR A 22 1.61 3.53 0.62
CA TYR A 22 0.27 3.72 1.17
C TYR A 22 -0.60 2.45 1.02
N PHE A 23 -0.52 1.80 -0.14
CA PHE A 23 -1.21 0.54 -0.39
C PHE A 23 -0.72 -0.57 0.55
N ASP A 24 0.59 -0.72 0.74
CA ASP A 24 1.20 -1.69 1.65
C ASP A 24 0.73 -1.46 3.10
N VAL A 25 0.71 -0.20 3.55
CA VAL A 25 0.28 0.18 4.90
C VAL A 25 -1.21 -0.10 5.12
N ILE A 26 -2.07 0.25 4.15
CA ILE A 26 -3.52 -0.04 4.25
C ILE A 26 -3.75 -1.54 4.24
N SER A 27 -3.07 -2.29 3.38
CA SER A 27 -3.15 -3.76 3.34
C SER A 27 -2.75 -4.36 4.68
N ALA A 28 -1.68 -3.86 5.31
CA ALA A 28 -1.23 -4.31 6.62
C ALA A 28 -2.29 -4.05 7.71
N ILE A 29 -2.92 -2.86 7.69
CA ILE A 29 -4.02 -2.51 8.62
C ILE A 29 -5.21 -3.46 8.43
N LEU A 30 -5.63 -3.70 7.19
CA LEU A 30 -6.77 -4.58 6.88
C LEU A 30 -6.52 -6.03 7.34
N ILE A 31 -5.32 -6.57 7.09
CA ILE A 31 -4.96 -7.92 7.52
C ILE A 31 -4.92 -8.01 9.06
N GLU A 32 -4.28 -7.04 9.72
CA GLU A 32 -4.18 -7.03 11.18
C GLU A 32 -5.55 -6.95 11.85
N LYS A 33 -6.47 -6.15 11.29
CA LYS A 33 -7.86 -6.03 11.76
C LYS A 33 -8.65 -7.33 11.60
N GLN A 34 -8.32 -8.14 10.60
CA GLN A 34 -9.01 -9.41 10.36
C GLN A 34 -8.53 -10.49 11.33
N ASP A 35 -7.24 -10.46 11.70
CA ASP A 35 -6.60 -11.46 12.56
C ASP A 35 -6.63 -11.09 14.07
N ASN A 36 -6.83 -9.81 14.42
CA ASN A 36 -6.72 -9.31 15.79
C ASN A 36 -7.77 -8.23 16.10
N GLU A 37 -8.15 -8.11 17.38
CA GLU A 37 -9.03 -7.04 17.87
C GLU A 37 -8.38 -5.65 17.86
N GLU A 38 -7.05 -5.58 18.06
CA GLU A 38 -6.30 -4.31 18.09
C GLU A 38 -5.11 -4.30 17.14
N ILE A 39 -4.86 -3.15 16.51
CA ILE A 39 -3.77 -2.97 15.55
C ILE A 39 -2.53 -2.40 16.24
N SER A 40 -1.43 -3.16 16.20
CA SER A 40 -0.13 -2.72 16.75
C SER A 40 0.76 -2.10 15.68
N LYS A 41 1.31 -0.92 15.99
CA LYS A 41 2.29 -0.21 15.13
C LYS A 41 3.54 -1.06 14.83
N THR A 42 3.96 -1.88 15.78
CA THR A 42 5.12 -2.78 15.61
C THR A 42 4.82 -3.88 14.58
N ARG A 43 3.59 -4.43 14.57
CA ARG A 43 3.17 -5.42 13.58
C ARG A 43 2.99 -4.81 12.19
N LEU A 44 2.44 -3.60 12.11
CA LEU A 44 2.37 -2.83 10.86
C LEU A 44 3.74 -2.57 10.24
N GLN A 45 4.76 -2.31 11.05
CA GLN A 45 6.13 -2.14 10.56
C GLN A 45 6.64 -3.39 9.83
N HIS A 46 6.47 -4.57 10.44
CA HIS A 46 6.93 -5.83 9.84
C HIS A 46 6.20 -6.15 8.54
N LYS A 47 4.90 -5.83 8.43
CA LYS A 47 4.10 -6.08 7.21
C LYS A 47 4.31 -5.06 6.10
N SER A 48 4.55 -3.79 6.42
CA SER A 48 4.72 -2.70 5.42
C SER A 48 6.13 -2.60 4.83
N ASN A 49 7.05 -3.47 5.26
CA ASN A 49 8.45 -3.52 4.82
C ASN A 49 9.15 -2.14 4.89
N THR A 50 8.74 -1.27 5.81
CA THR A 50 9.17 0.13 5.88
C THR A 50 9.83 0.40 7.23
N SER A 51 10.85 1.25 7.27
CA SER A 51 11.49 1.66 8.53
C SER A 51 10.48 2.38 9.43
N TYR A 52 10.55 2.17 10.73
CA TYR A 52 9.59 2.71 11.71
C TYR A 52 9.36 4.23 11.56
N ASP A 53 10.42 5.02 11.42
CA ASP A 53 10.30 6.49 11.25
C ASP A 53 9.51 6.89 10.00
N LYS A 54 9.74 6.16 8.89
CA LYS A 54 9.01 6.39 7.64
C LYS A 54 7.56 5.95 7.77
N LEU A 55 7.30 4.83 8.43
CA LEU A 55 5.94 4.37 8.70
C LEU A 55 5.16 5.43 9.49
N LEU A 56 5.73 5.96 10.58
CA LEU A 56 5.09 7.01 11.37
C LEU A 56 4.77 8.25 10.54
N LYS A 57 5.70 8.69 9.71
CA LYS A 57 5.47 9.81 8.79
C LYS A 57 4.32 9.55 7.83
N TYR A 58 4.26 8.36 7.25
CA TYR A 58 3.19 8.02 6.31
C TYR A 58 1.85 7.83 7.01
N LEU A 59 1.82 7.25 8.21
CA LEU A 59 0.61 7.15 9.01
C LEU A 59 0.04 8.55 9.33
N ASP A 60 0.88 9.50 9.73
CA ASP A 60 0.45 10.89 9.97
C ASP A 60 -0.07 11.56 8.70
N GLU A 61 0.67 11.46 7.58
CA GLU A 61 0.22 11.99 6.28
C GLU A 61 -1.11 11.37 5.82
N MET A 62 -1.29 10.06 6.02
CA MET A 62 -2.52 9.34 5.64
C MET A 62 -3.69 9.70 6.55
N ASN A 63 -3.44 9.94 7.83
CA ASN A 63 -4.43 10.43 8.78
C ASN A 63 -4.89 11.84 8.39
N GLN A 64 -3.94 12.74 8.09
CA GLN A 64 -4.24 14.11 7.61
C GLN A 64 -5.02 14.12 6.29
N LYS A 65 -4.77 13.15 5.41
CA LYS A 65 -5.50 12.97 4.15
C LYS A 65 -6.86 12.31 4.33
N GLY A 66 -7.21 11.86 5.54
CA GLY A 66 -8.44 11.14 5.82
C GLY A 66 -8.49 9.76 5.18
N LEU A 67 -7.34 9.12 4.92
CA LEU A 67 -7.29 7.73 4.44
C LEU A 67 -7.39 6.75 5.60
N ILE A 68 -6.77 7.07 6.73
CA ILE A 68 -6.85 6.31 7.97
C ILE A 68 -7.33 7.22 9.11
N LYS A 69 -7.78 6.61 10.21
CA LYS A 69 -8.04 7.27 11.48
C LYS A 69 -7.03 6.77 12.50
N MET A 70 -6.53 7.67 13.33
CA MET A 70 -5.57 7.35 14.40
C MET A 70 -5.96 7.93 15.76
N GLU A 71 -7.14 8.54 15.90
CA GLU A 71 -7.55 9.26 17.12
C GLU A 71 -7.76 8.34 18.32
N ASN A 72 -8.40 7.18 18.13
CA ASN A 72 -8.63 6.18 19.18
C ASN A 72 -7.94 4.87 18.81
N GLU A 73 -8.31 4.31 17.66
CA GLU A 73 -7.75 3.08 17.11
C GLU A 73 -7.26 3.37 15.69
N ILE A 74 -6.21 2.64 15.27
CA ILE A 74 -5.74 2.69 13.90
C ILE A 74 -6.77 1.95 13.04
N ASP A 75 -7.48 2.67 12.18
CA ASP A 75 -8.44 2.05 11.28
C ASP A 75 -8.44 2.73 9.90
N THR A 76 -8.87 2.00 8.88
CA THR A 76 -9.11 2.54 7.55
C THR A 76 -10.44 3.29 7.49
N THR A 77 -10.45 4.43 6.81
CA THR A 77 -11.69 5.12 6.45
C THR A 77 -12.30 4.52 5.18
N GLU A 78 -13.54 4.89 4.85
CA GLU A 78 -14.14 4.58 3.54
C GLU A 78 -13.26 5.05 2.37
N LEU A 79 -12.62 6.21 2.49
CA LEU A 79 -11.72 6.74 1.48
C LEU A 79 -10.44 5.89 1.34
N GLY A 80 -9.88 5.43 2.47
CA GLY A 80 -8.73 4.52 2.48
C GLY A 80 -9.03 3.17 1.86
N THR A 81 -10.21 2.60 2.16
CA THR A 81 -10.66 1.34 1.56
C THR A 81 -10.87 1.49 0.06
N LYS A 82 -11.49 2.59 -0.39
CA LYS A 82 -11.65 2.87 -1.82
C LYS A 82 -10.31 3.01 -2.53
N PHE A 83 -9.37 3.75 -1.94
CA PHE A 83 -8.02 3.87 -2.47
C PHE A 83 -7.35 2.50 -2.65
N HIS A 84 -7.49 1.61 -1.66
CA HIS A 84 -6.93 0.26 -1.73
C HIS A 84 -7.52 -0.56 -2.88
N GLN A 85 -8.85 -0.52 -3.05
CA GLN A 85 -9.56 -1.21 -4.13
C GLN A 85 -9.19 -0.68 -5.52
N ASP A 86 -9.13 0.64 -5.67
CA ASP A 86 -8.77 1.31 -6.92
C ASP A 86 -7.34 0.95 -7.31
N TYR A 87 -6.40 1.01 -6.35
CA TYR A 87 -5.00 0.64 -6.59
C TYR A 87 -4.85 -0.84 -6.94
N SER A 88 -5.57 -1.74 -6.25
CA SER A 88 -5.57 -3.17 -6.57
C SER A 88 -6.05 -3.42 -7.99
N SER A 89 -7.14 -2.78 -8.40
CA SER A 89 -7.72 -2.92 -9.74
C SER A 89 -6.74 -2.46 -10.82
N VAL A 90 -6.04 -1.35 -10.60
CA VAL A 90 -4.98 -0.87 -11.51
C VAL A 90 -3.84 -1.88 -11.58
N ASN A 91 -3.43 -2.45 -10.45
CA ASN A 91 -2.36 -3.44 -10.39
C ASN A 91 -2.72 -4.73 -11.14
N ASP A 92 -3.97 -5.19 -11.02
CA ASP A 92 -4.47 -6.37 -11.71
C ASP A 92 -4.50 -6.16 -13.24
N LEU A 93 -4.93 -4.97 -13.69
CA LEU A 93 -4.90 -4.60 -15.12
C LEU A 93 -3.46 -4.57 -15.66
N ILE A 94 -2.51 -4.04 -14.90
CA ILE A 94 -1.09 -4.03 -15.29
C ILE A 94 -0.57 -5.46 -15.40
N ASN A 95 -0.91 -6.33 -14.45
CA ASN A 95 -0.52 -7.74 -14.48
C ASN A 95 -1.11 -8.46 -15.70
N GLU A 96 -2.39 -8.25 -16.00
CA GLU A 96 -3.07 -8.84 -17.16
C GLU A 96 -2.39 -8.42 -18.48
N ILE A 97 -2.10 -7.13 -18.66
CA ILE A 97 -1.40 -6.61 -19.84
C ILE A 97 0.00 -7.22 -19.95
N THR A 98 0.71 -7.31 -18.84
CA THR A 98 2.07 -7.88 -18.80
C THR A 98 2.07 -9.35 -19.20
N GLN A 99 1.11 -10.15 -18.72
CA GLN A 99 0.98 -11.56 -19.08
C GLN A 99 0.62 -11.77 -20.55
N ARG A 100 -0.16 -10.87 -21.17
CA ARG A 100 -0.50 -10.96 -22.60
C ARG A 100 0.66 -10.59 -23.53
N LEU A 101 1.65 -9.85 -23.02
CA LEU A 101 2.82 -9.39 -23.78
C LEU A 101 4.05 -10.30 -23.58
N ALA A 102 3.99 -11.25 -22.63
CA ALA A 102 5.00 -12.26 -22.36
C ALA A 102 4.81 -13.49 -23.27
#